data_AF-A0AAI8KB24-F1
#
_entry.id   AF-A0AAI8KB24-F1
#
_cell.length_a   1.000
_cell.length_b   1.000
_cell.length_c   1.000
_cell.angle_alpha   90.00
_cell.angle_beta   90.00
_cell.angle_gamma   90.00
#
_symmetry.space_group_name_H-M   'P 1'
#
loop_
_entity.id
_entity.type
_entity.pdbx_description
1 polymer ?
#
loop_
_entity_poly.entity_id
_entity_poly.type
_entity_poly.pdbx_seq_one_letter_code
_entity_poly.pdbx_strand_id
1 'polypeptide(L)' 'MSERELTTLINLMNQRQACLSSACKQIADWIDRQGDVPAAGKIRASLKALEADEAQVRRTLTSLTVDRPLPRFRS' A
#
# COMPACT_ATOMS: atom_id res chain seq x y z
N MET A 1 19.78 -5.10 -6.07
CA MET A 1 18.66 -4.28 -6.58
C MET A 1 19.14 -2.86 -6.76
N SER A 2 18.94 -2.29 -7.94
CA SER A 2 19.16 -0.88 -8.24
C SER A 2 17.99 -0.01 -7.76
N GLU A 3 18.25 1.29 -7.61
CA GLU A 3 17.22 2.30 -7.30
C GLU A 3 16.06 2.28 -8.31
N ARG A 4 16.37 2.02 -9.59
CA ARG A 4 15.36 1.89 -10.66
C ARG A 4 14.45 0.68 -10.45
N GLU A 5 15.00 -0.45 -10.00
CA GLU A 5 14.22 -1.64 -9.67
C GLU A 5 13.34 -1.40 -8.43
N LEU A 6 13.85 -0.70 -7.41
CA LEU A 6 13.08 -0.31 -6.22
C LEU A 6 11.92 0.63 -6.57
N THR A 7 12.19 1.65 -7.39
CA THR A 7 11.16 2.60 -7.86
C THR A 7 10.08 1.88 -8.68
N THR A 8 10.48 0.96 -9.55
CA THR A 8 9.55 0.14 -10.34
C THR A 8 8.67 -0.72 -9.43
N LEU A 9 9.27 -1.33 -8.39
CA LEU A 9 8.55 -2.13 -7.41
C LEU A 9 7.52 -1.29 -6.64
N ILE A 10 7.90 -0.10 -6.16
CA ILE A 10 7.00 0.82 -5.47
C ILE A 10 5.81 1.20 -6.37
N ASN A 11 6.06 1.52 -7.63
CA ASN A 11 5.00 1.87 -8.58
C ASN A 11 4.04 0.70 -8.83
N LEU A 12 4.58 -0.51 -9.00
CA LEU A 12 3.77 -1.71 -9.19
C LEU A 12 2.91 -2.02 -7.95
N MET A 13 3.46 -1.84 -6.76
CA MET A 13 2.71 -2.00 -5.50
C MET A 13 1.54 -1.01 -5.43
N ASN A 14 1.78 0.28 -5.68
CA ASN A 14 0.74 1.30 -5.67
C ASN A 14 -0.40 0.97 -6.66
N GLN A 15 -0.05 0.51 -7.88
CA GLN A 15 -1.05 0.12 -8.89
C GLN A 15 -1.89 -1.08 -8.42
N ARG A 16 -1.25 -2.10 -7.86
CA ARG A 16 -1.94 -3.30 -7.34
C ARG A 16 -2.84 -2.95 -6.17
N GLN A 17 -2.40 -2.08 -5.26
CA GLN A 17 -3.22 -1.62 -4.16
C GLN A 17 -4.45 -0.87 -4.66
N ALA A 18 -4.29 0.04 -5.61
CA ALA A 18 -5.41 0.81 -6.16
C ALA A 18 -6.49 -0.11 -6.76
N CYS A 19 -6.06 -1.14 -7.51
CA CYS A 19 -6.94 -2.16 -8.05
C CYS A 19 -7.67 -2.95 -6.96
N LEU A 20 -6.92 -3.46 -5.97
CA LEU A 20 -7.49 -4.25 -4.87
C LEU A 20 -8.46 -3.42 -4.02
N SER A 21 -8.10 -2.19 -3.69
CA SER A 21 -8.94 -1.28 -2.90
C SER A 21 -10.24 -0.96 -3.63
N SER A 22 -10.17 -0.73 -4.95
CA SER A 22 -11.37 -0.53 -5.78
C SER A 22 -12.27 -1.77 -5.76
N ALA A 23 -11.71 -2.95 -5.97
CA ALA A 23 -12.47 -4.20 -5.97
C ALA A 23 -13.12 -4.49 -4.61
N CYS A 24 -12.38 -4.37 -3.51
CA CYS A 24 -12.89 -4.59 -2.16
C CYS A 24 -14.02 -3.61 -1.79
N LYS A 25 -13.91 -2.34 -2.22
CA LYS A 25 -14.98 -1.34 -2.03
C LYS A 25 -16.23 -1.73 -2.82
N GLN A 26 -16.08 -2.10 -4.09
CA GLN A 26 -17.21 -2.55 -4.91
C GLN A 26 -17.90 -3.79 -4.33
N ILE A 27 -17.14 -4.77 -3.83
CA ILE A 27 -17.70 -5.96 -3.18
C ILE A 27 -18.43 -5.56 -1.90
N ALA A 28 -17.81 -4.75 -1.04
CA ALA A 28 -18.43 -4.29 0.20
C ALA A 28 -19.74 -3.52 -0.08
N ASP A 29 -19.75 -2.63 -1.06
CA ASP A 29 -20.94 -1.86 -1.43
C ASP A 29 -22.02 -2.74 -2.04
N TRP A 30 -21.64 -3.76 -2.83
CA TRP A 30 -22.60 -4.75 -3.34
C TRP A 30 -23.24 -5.54 -2.19
N ILE A 31 -22.46 -6.01 -1.21
CA ILE A 31 -22.95 -6.74 -0.03
C ILE A 31 -23.85 -5.85 0.84
N ASP A 32 -23.44 -4.60 1.05
CA ASP A 32 -24.20 -3.60 1.82
C ASP A 32 -25.60 -3.38 1.21
N ARG A 33 -25.67 -3.32 -0.13
CA ARG A 33 -26.94 -3.25 -0.87
C ARG A 33 -27.80 -4.51 -0.75
N GLN A 34 -27.22 -5.67 -0.44
CA GLN A 34 -27.98 -6.89 -0.12
C GLN A 34 -28.50 -6.88 1.34
N GLY A 35 -28.11 -5.89 2.16
CA GLY A 35 -28.52 -5.75 3.55
C GLY A 35 -27.59 -6.42 4.58
N ASP A 36 -26.50 -7.05 4.15
CA ASP A 36 -25.50 -7.64 5.06
C ASP A 36 -24.43 -6.62 5.45
N VAL A 37 -24.86 -5.61 6.20
CA VAL A 37 -24.01 -4.53 6.72
C VAL A 37 -22.81 -5.07 7.53
N PRO A 38 -22.96 -6.10 8.40
CA PRO A 38 -21.83 -6.68 9.13
C PRO A 38 -20.76 -7.30 8.22
N ALA A 39 -21.13 -8.03 7.16
CA ALA A 39 -20.16 -8.59 6.23
C ALA A 39 -19.45 -7.51 5.41
N ALA A 40 -20.18 -6.51 4.92
CA ALA A 40 -19.59 -5.34 4.26
C ALA A 40 -18.59 -4.61 5.19
N GLY A 41 -18.94 -4.46 6.46
CA GLY A 41 -18.08 -3.91 7.50
C GLY A 41 -16.78 -4.68 7.70
N LYS A 42 -16.83 -6.02 7.70
CA LYS A 42 -15.64 -6.88 7.79
C LYS A 42 -14.70 -6.68 6.60
N ILE A 43 -15.22 -6.60 5.38
CA ILE A 43 -14.40 -6.36 4.18
C ILE A 43 -13.71 -4.99 4.26
N ARG A 44 -14.45 -3.94 4.64
CA ARG A 44 -13.90 -2.59 4.79
C ARG A 44 -12.83 -2.53 5.89
N ALA A 45 -13.03 -3.25 6.99
CA ALA A 45 -12.05 -3.34 8.08
C ALA A 45 -10.77 -4.05 7.64
N SER A 46 -10.88 -5.20 6.96
CA SER A 46 -9.74 -5.93 6.41
C SER A 46 -8.97 -5.10 5.37
N LEU A 47 -9.68 -4.37 4.49
CA LEU A 47 -9.05 -3.48 3.52
C LEU A 47 -8.24 -2.39 4.23
N LYS A 48 -8.79 -1.77 5.28
CA LYS A 48 -8.10 -0.73 6.05
C LYS A 48 -6.84 -1.25 6.75
N ALA A 49 -6.87 -2.48 7.28
CA ALA A 49 -5.69 -3.13 7.85
C ALA A 49 -4.62 -3.36 6.77
N LEU A 50 -5.02 -3.84 5.60
CA LEU A 50 -4.10 -4.06 4.49
C LEU A 50 -3.47 -2.76 3.96
N GLU A 51 -4.24 -1.68 3.86
CA GLU A 51 -3.73 -0.34 3.51
C GLU A 51 -2.68 0.17 4.52
N ALA A 52 -2.84 -0.16 5.81
CA ALA A 52 -1.85 0.20 6.84
C ALA A 52 -0.54 -0.60 6.69
N ASP A 53 -0.65 -1.91 6.44
CA ASP A 53 0.51 -2.78 6.21
C ASP A 53 1.28 -2.34 4.96
N GLU A 54 0.58 -2.04 3.86
CA GLU A 54 1.20 -1.54 2.64
C GLU A 54 1.94 -0.20 2.87
N ALA A 55 1.34 0.72 3.64
CA ALA A 55 2.01 1.97 4.02
C ALA A 55 3.30 1.73 4.82
N GLN A 56 3.37 0.67 5.63
CA GLN A 56 4.60 0.25 6.28
C GLN A 56 5.62 -0.30 5.28
N VAL A 57 5.23 -1.17 4.36
CA VAL A 57 6.13 -1.72 3.33
C VAL A 57 6.70 -0.60 2.46
N ARG A 58 5.88 0.37 2.04
CA ARG A 58 6.33 1.55 1.27
C ARG A 58 7.36 2.38 2.03
N ARG A 59 7.15 2.61 3.33
CA ARG A 59 8.12 3.31 4.19
C ARG A 59 9.44 2.55 4.26
N THR A 60 9.39 1.25 4.45
CA THR A 60 10.58 0.39 4.45
C THR A 60 11.32 0.46 3.12
N LEU A 61 10.63 0.28 1.98
CA LEU A 61 11.25 0.37 0.65
C LEU A 61 11.89 1.74 0.40
N THR A 62 11.22 2.83 0.80
CA THR A 62 11.75 4.19 0.68
C THR A 62 12.99 4.41 1.58
N SER A 63 13.02 3.81 2.77
CA SER A 63 14.19 3.90 3.64
C SER A 63 15.42 3.19 3.06
N LEU A 64 15.21 2.14 2.25
CA LEU A 64 16.28 1.41 1.56
C LEU A 64 16.82 2.17 0.34
N THR A 65 16.07 3.11 -0.23
CA THR A 65 16.54 3.97 -1.34
C THR A 65 17.33 5.20 -0.86
N VAL A 66 17.30 5.54 0.43
CA VAL A 66 18.11 6.65 0.96
C VAL A 66 19.54 6.16 1.13
N ASP A 67 20.32 6.28 0.06
CA ASP A 67 21.78 6.23 0.14
C ASP A 67 22.23 7.41 1.00
N ARG A 68 22.73 7.10 2.20
CA ARG A 68 23.11 8.11 3.19
C ARG A 68 24.13 9.06 2.54
N PRO A 69 23.90 10.38 2.48
CA PRO A 69 24.90 11.28 1.92
C PRO A 69 26.20 11.10 2.70
N LEU A 70 27.29 10.79 1.99
CA LEU A 70 28.62 10.64 2.57
C LEU A 70 28.91 11.86 3.46
N PRO A 71 29.39 11.67 4.70
CA PRO A 71 29.68 12.79 5.58
C PRO A 71 30.66 13.72 4.87
N ARG A 72 30.26 14.98 4.70
CA ARG A 72 31.13 16.03 4.19
C ARG A 72 32.23 16.25 5.23
N PHE A 73 33.39 15.64 5.01
CA PHE A 73 34.60 16.04 5.71
C PHE A 73 34.86 17.51 5.35
N ARG A 74 34.84 18.38 6.36
CA ARG A 74 35.24 19.78 6.19
C ARG A 74 36.77 19.80 6.15
N SER A 75 37.33 20.18 5.01
CA SER A 75 38.75 20.52 4.84
C SER A 75 39.09 21.83 5.53
#